data_AF-A0A4R3LUS7-F1
#
_entry.id   AF-A0A4R3LUS7-F1
#
_cell.length_a   1.000
_cell.length_b   1.000
_cell.length_c   1.000
_cell.angle_alpha   90.00
_cell.angle_beta   90.00
_cell.angle_gamma   90.00
#
_symmetry.space_group_name_H-M   'P 1'
#
loop_
_entity.id
_entity.type
_entity.pdbx_description
1 polymer ?
#
loop_
_entity_poly.entity_id
_entity_poly.type
_entity_poly.pdbx_seq_one_letter_code
_entity_poly.pdbx_strand_id
1 'polypeptide(L)' 'MMSLPFFGIFLALALVMAGRRTASIVVFGASFVMLLVLFKLHATDPLNIAL' A
#
# COMPACT_ATOMS: atom_id res chain seq x y z
N MET A 1 2.42 6.97 -7.03
CA MET A 1 3.73 6.29 -6.89
C MET A 1 3.49 4.92 -6.25
N MET A 2 4.00 3.84 -6.85
CA MET A 2 3.88 2.48 -6.31
C MET A 2 4.47 2.30 -4.90
N SER A 3 5.22 3.28 -4.38
CA SER A 3 5.90 3.21 -3.09
C SER A 3 4.98 3.40 -1.86
N LEU A 4 3.81 4.03 -2.03
CA LEU A 4 2.89 4.39 -0.94
C LEU A 4 2.46 3.22 -0.03
N PRO A 5 2.08 2.05 -0.57
CA PRO A 5 1.73 0.88 0.24
C PRO A 5 2.85 0.42 1.18
N PHE A 6 4.12 0.57 0.78
CA PHE A 6 5.25 0.12 1.59
C PHE A 6 5.47 1.01 2.83
N PHE A 7 5.23 2.33 2.71
CA PHE A 7 5.22 3.22 3.87
C PHE A 7 4.08 2.89 4.83
N GLY A 8 2.92 2.49 4.31
CA GLY A 8 1.81 2.01 5.12
C GLY A 8 2.14 0.72 5.88
N ILE A 9 2.83 -0.24 5.24
CA ILE A 9 3.33 -1.45 5.91
C ILE A 9 4.34 -1.10 7.00
N PHE A 10 5.27 -0.17 6.73
CA PHE A 10 6.23 0.29 7.73
C PHE A 10 5.53 0.93 8.95
N LEU A 11 4.50 1.74 8.72
CA LEU A 11 3.69 2.31 9.79
C LEU A 11 2.92 1.23 10.57
N ALA A 12 2.39 0.21 9.90
CA ALA A 12 1.74 -0.91 10.56
C ALA A 12 2.69 -1.65 11.50
N LEU A 13 3.96 -1.84 11.11
CA LEU A 13 4.99 -2.43 11.96
C LEU A 13 5.32 -1.55 13.18
N ALA A 14 5.48 -0.23 12.98
CA ALA A 14 5.67 0.71 14.08
C ALA A 14 4.50 0.68 15.08
N LEU A 15 3.25 0.53 14.59
CA LEU A 15 2.06 0.37 15.44
C LEU A 15 2.06 -0.93 16.24
N VAL A 16 2.58 -2.04 15.68
CA VAL A 16 2.78 -3.29 16.44
C VAL A 16 3.78 -3.06 17.56
N MET A 17 4.91 -2.40 17.27
CA MET A 17 5.95 -2.09 18.26
C MET A 17 5.42 -1.18 19.38
N ALA A 18 4.49 -0.28 19.07
CA ALA A 18 3.80 0.57 20.05
C ALA A 18 2.65 -0.14 20.80
N GLY A 19 2.44 -1.45 20.59
CA GLY A 19 1.38 -2.23 21.23
C GLY A 19 -0.04 -2.00 20.66
N ARG A 20 -0.18 -1.18 19.61
CA ARG A 20 -1.47 -0.82 19.01
C ARG A 20 -1.88 -1.82 17.93
N ARG A 21 -2.14 -3.07 18.34
CA ARG A 21 -2.45 -4.20 17.44
C ARG A 21 -3.62 -3.93 16.50
N THR A 22 -4.74 -3.43 17.00
CA THR A 22 -5.92 -3.14 16.17
C THR A 22 -5.62 -2.08 15.11
N ALA A 23 -4.91 -1.01 15.48
CA ALA A 23 -4.50 0.02 14.53
C ALA A 23 -3.54 -0.53 13.47
N SER A 24 -2.61 -1.41 13.86
CA SER A 24 -1.71 -2.08 12.93
C SER A 24 -2.47 -2.91 11.89
N ILE A 25 -3.45 -3.71 12.31
CA ILE A 25 -4.28 -4.52 11.40
C ILE A 25 -5.02 -3.63 10.40
N VAL A 26 -5.61 -2.52 10.87
CA VAL A 26 -6.32 -1.57 10.00
C VAL A 26 -5.36 -0.94 8.99
N VAL A 27 -4.20 -0.46 9.43
CA VAL A 27 -3.21 0.17 8.54
C VAL A 27 -2.65 -0.85 7.54
N PHE A 28 -2.39 -2.08 7.98
CA PHE A 28 -1.96 -3.16 7.10
C PHE A 28 -3.01 -3.47 6.03
N GLY A 29 -4.26 -3.66 6.43
CA GLY A 29 -5.38 -3.89 5.50
C GLY A 29 -5.56 -2.75 4.49
N ALA A 30 -5.53 -1.50 4.96
CA ALA A 30 -5.61 -0.32 4.10
C ALA A 30 -4.44 -0.24 3.10
N SER A 31 -3.22 -0.57 3.55
CA SER A 31 -2.03 -0.62 2.70
C SER A 31 -2.15 -1.69 1.62
N PHE A 32 -2.73 -2.84 1.96
CA PHE A 32 -2.98 -3.92 1.02
C PHE A 32 -4.02 -3.55 -0.03
N VAL A 33 -5.13 -2.93 0.38
CA VAL A 33 -6.14 -2.40 -0.56
C VAL A 33 -5.53 -1.34 -1.47
N MET A 34 -4.73 -0.44 -0.93
CA MET A 34 -4.04 0.59 -1.72
C MET A 34 -3.07 -0.02 -2.74
N LEU A 35 -2.34 -1.08 -2.37
CA LEU A 35 -1.49 -1.82 -3.29
C LEU A 35 -2.30 -2.39 -4.46
N LEU A 36 -3.44 -3.05 -4.19
CA LEU A 36 -4.30 -3.62 -5.23
C LEU A 36 -4.86 -2.54 -6.17
N VAL A 37 -5.29 -1.41 -5.61
CA VAL A 37 -5.79 -0.28 -6.40
C VAL A 37 -4.69 0.29 -7.30
N LEU A 38 -3.50 0.55 -6.74
CA LEU A 38 -2.37 1.08 -7.51
C LEU A 38 -1.88 0.10 -8.56
N PHE A 39 -1.87 -1.20 -8.24
CA PHE A 39 -1.51 -2.24 -9.19
C PHE A 39 -2.51 -2.30 -10.35
N LYS A 40 -3.81 -2.25 -10.05
CA LYS A 40 -4.86 -2.18 -11.08
C LYS A 40 -4.64 -0.98 -11.98
N LEU A 41 -4.46 0.21 -11.39
CA LEU A 41 -4.25 1.45 -12.14
C LEU A 41 -3.02 1.33 -13.06
N HIS A 42 -1.89 0.90 -12.53
CA HIS A 42 -0.66 0.74 -13.29
C HIS A 42 -0.77 -0.31 -14.42
N ALA A 43 -1.50 -1.40 -14.19
CA ALA A 43 -1.72 -2.42 -15.21
C ALA A 43 -2.66 -1.96 -16.33
N THR A 44 -3.56 -1.01 -16.04
CA THR A 44 -4.49 -0.43 -17.02
C THR A 44 -4.00 0.87 -17.64
N ASP A 45 -2.90 1.42 -17.14
CA ASP A 45 -2.30 2.63 -17.71
C ASP A 45 -1.89 2.31 -19.16
N PRO A 46 -2.30 3.15 -20.14
CA PRO A 46 -1.93 2.92 -21.52
C PRO A 46 -0.41 2.94 -21.62
N LEU A 47 0.16 1.83 -22.12
CA LEU A 47 1.58 1.75 -22.38
C LEU A 47 1.87 2.81 -23.44
N ASN A 48 2.50 3.92 -23.06
CA ASN A 48 2.93 4.96 -23.98
C ASN A 48 4.15 4.43 -24.74
N ILE A 49 3.90 3.46 -25.62
CA ILE A 49 4.84 2.99 -26.61
C ILE A 49 4.82 4.09 -27.69
N ALA A 50 5.72 5.06 -27.56
CA ALA A 50 6.06 5.91 -28.68
C ALA A 50 6.66 5.01 -29.77
N LEU A 51 5.82 4.62 -30.73
CA LEU A 51 6.22 3.97 -31.97
C LEU A 51 6.70 5.03 -32.96
#